data_AF-A0A5D0IPB1-F1
#
_entry.id   AF-A0A5D0IPB1-F1
#
_cell.length_a   1.000
_cell.length_b   1.000
_cell.length_c   1.000
_cell.angle_alpha   90.00
_cell.angle_beta   90.00
_cell.angle_gamma   90.00
#
_symmetry.space_group_name_H-M   'P 1'
#
loop_
_entity.id
_entity.type
_entity.pdbx_description
1 polymer ?
#
loop_
_entity_poly.entity_id
_entity_poly.type
_entity_poly.pdbx_seq_one_letter_code
_entity_poly.pdbx_strand_id
1 'polypeptide(L)'
;MAVEVKELLEAGVHFGHLTRKWDPNMAPYVYMERNGIHIINLYKTAAKIEEANAALAKIAASGRKILFVATKKQAKDIVAEKASAINMPYITERWPGGMLTNFVTIRKAVKKMAS
;
A
#
# COMPACT_ATOMS: atom_id res chain seq x y z
N MET A 1 8.48 14.54 -7.46
CA MET A 1 7.66 14.32 -8.67
C MET A 1 6.22 14.32 -8.20
N ALA A 2 5.43 15.32 -8.60
CA ALA A 2 4.03 15.41 -8.23
C ALA A 2 3.23 14.48 -9.15
N VAL A 3 2.31 13.69 -8.59
CA VAL A 3 1.44 12.82 -9.39
C VAL A 3 0.28 13.66 -9.89
N GLU A 4 0.05 13.68 -11.20
CA GLU A 4 -1.05 14.44 -11.78
C GLU A 4 -2.38 13.67 -11.69
N VAL A 5 -3.47 14.38 -11.43
CA VAL A 5 -4.83 13.79 -11.39
C VAL A 5 -5.18 13.13 -12.73
N LYS A 6 -4.67 13.67 -13.84
CA LYS A 6 -4.86 13.11 -15.18
C LYS A 6 -4.24 11.72 -15.31
N GLU A 7 -3.01 11.52 -14.84
CA GLU A 7 -2.34 10.21 -14.86
C GLU A 7 -3.10 9.18 -14.02
N LEU A 8 -3.60 9.60 -12.85
CA LEU A 8 -4.42 8.74 -11.98
C LEU A 8 -5.74 8.33 -12.65
N LEU A 9 -6.35 9.26 -13.39
CA LEU A 9 -7.58 9.00 -14.13
C LEU A 9 -7.35 7.99 -15.26
N GLU A 10 -6.31 8.20 -16.07
CA GLU A 10 -5.92 7.32 -17.18
C GLU A 10 -5.51 5.92 -16.70
N ALA A 11 -4.84 5.83 -15.54
CA ALA A 11 -4.48 4.56 -14.90
C ALA A 11 -5.68 3.83 -14.25
N GLY A 12 -6.87 4.44 -14.21
CA GLY A 12 -8.08 3.79 -13.69
C GLY A 12 -8.12 3.64 -12.16
N VAL A 13 -7.32 4.39 -11.39
CA VAL A 13 -7.24 4.23 -9.92
C VAL A 13 -8.45 4.78 -9.17
N HIS A 14 -9.36 5.46 -9.88
CA HIS A 14 -10.57 6.05 -9.32
C HIS A 14 -11.69 5.03 -9.10
N PHE A 15 -11.57 3.81 -9.64
CA PHE A 15 -12.57 2.77 -9.46
C PHE A 15 -12.45 2.11 -8.08
N GLY A 16 -13.51 2.24 -7.28
CA GLY A 16 -13.68 1.54 -6.01
C GLY A 16 -14.41 0.20 -6.15
N HIS A 17 -15.01 -0.25 -5.05
CA HIS A 17 -15.82 -1.47 -5.02
C HIS A 17 -17.32 -1.16 -5.23
N LEU A 18 -18.12 -2.23 -5.30
CA LEU A 18 -19.58 -2.16 -5.27
C LEU A 18 -20.07 -1.48 -3.98
N THR A 19 -21.15 -0.72 -4.08
CA THR A 19 -21.69 0.07 -2.96
C THR A 19 -22.12 -0.77 -1.75
N ARG A 20 -22.58 -2.00 -1.97
CA ARG A 20 -22.87 -2.95 -0.88
C ARG A 20 -21.65 -3.43 -0.07
N LYS A 21 -20.42 -3.21 -0.55
CA LYS A 21 -19.17 -3.64 0.11
C LYS A 21 -18.40 -2.46 0.72
N TRP A 22 -19.03 -1.30 0.84
CA TRP A 22 -18.36 -0.08 1.30
C TRP A 22 -18.26 -0.01 2.82
N ASP A 23 -17.27 0.75 3.29
CA ASP A 23 -17.11 1.15 4.68
C ASP A 23 -17.64 2.59 4.84
N PRO A 24 -18.59 2.87 5.74
CA PRO A 24 -19.12 4.23 5.96
C PRO A 24 -18.05 5.29 6.27
N ASN A 25 -16.93 4.90 6.87
CA ASN A 25 -15.81 5.82 7.15
C ASN A 25 -15.13 6.32 5.87
N MET A 26 -15.38 5.67 4.72
CA MET A 26 -14.87 6.11 3.42
C MET A 26 -15.73 7.19 2.77
N ALA A 27 -16.88 7.56 3.34
CA ALA A 27 -17.76 8.60 2.78
C ALA A 27 -17.02 9.90 2.40
N PRO A 28 -16.07 10.43 3.21
CA PRO A 28 -15.33 11.63 2.83
C PRO A 28 -14.43 11.44 1.60
N TYR A 29 -14.05 10.22 1.23
CA TYR A 29 -13.13 9.93 0.13
C TYR A 29 -13.85 9.49 -1.16
N VAL A 30 -15.14 9.20 -1.08
CA VAL A 30 -15.98 8.88 -2.25
C VAL A 30 -16.37 10.19 -2.94
N TYR A 31 -16.15 10.26 -4.25
CA TYR A 31 -16.57 11.38 -5.08
C TYR A 31 -18.04 11.25 -5.49
N MET A 32 -18.41 10.10 -6.04
CA MET A 32 -19.79 9.78 -6.42
C MET A 32 -19.98 8.26 -6.57
N GLU A 33 -21.21 7.83 -6.79
CA GLU A 33 -21.55 6.49 -7.23
C GLU A 33 -21.96 6.50 -8.71
N ARG A 34 -21.49 5.51 -9.48
CA ARG A 34 -21.92 5.31 -10.87
C ARG A 34 -22.11 3.82 -11.12
N ASN A 35 -23.29 3.43 -11.58
CA ASN A 35 -23.63 2.03 -11.90
C ASN A 35 -23.35 1.05 -10.74
N GLY A 36 -23.63 1.44 -9.50
CA GLY A 36 -23.40 0.61 -8.32
C GLY A 36 -21.94 0.50 -7.86
N ILE A 37 -21.02 1.28 -8.44
CA ILE A 37 -19.59 1.32 -8.09
C ILE A 37 -19.27 2.70 -7.50
N HIS A 38 -18.52 2.71 -6.39
CA HIS A 38 -17.99 3.95 -5.83
C HIS A 38 -16.81 4.47 -6.67
N ILE A 39 -16.84 5.75 -6.99
CA ILE A 39 -15.75 6.49 -7.61
C ILE A 39 -14.99 7.24 -6.52
N ILE A 40 -13.68 7.02 -6.41
CA ILE A 40 -12.81 7.62 -5.40
C ILE A 40 -12.37 9.02 -5.86
N ASN A 41 -12.33 9.96 -4.92
CA ASN A 41 -11.91 11.34 -5.19
C ASN A 41 -10.39 11.44 -5.43
N LEU A 42 -10.01 11.62 -6.69
CA LEU A 42 -8.60 11.71 -7.11
C LEU A 42 -7.88 12.96 -6.60
N TYR A 43 -8.58 14.09 -6.36
CA TYR A 43 -7.95 15.27 -5.76
C TYR A 43 -7.50 14.98 -4.32
N LYS A 44 -8.33 14.26 -3.56
CA LYS A 44 -7.97 13.80 -2.21
C LYS A 44 -6.85 12.77 -2.26
N THR A 45 -6.87 11.85 -3.23
CA THR A 45 -5.78 10.89 -3.44
C THR A 45 -4.46 11.59 -3.73
N ALA A 46 -4.44 12.58 -4.64
CA ALA A 46 -3.22 13.33 -4.97
C ALA A 46 -2.63 14.04 -3.75
N ALA A 47 -3.47 14.76 -2.98
CA ALA A 47 -3.03 15.43 -1.75
C ALA A 47 -2.48 14.43 -0.70
N LYS A 48 -3.12 13.26 -0.55
CA LYS A 48 -2.67 12.22 0.40
C LYS A 48 -1.39 11.51 -0.06
N ILE A 49 -1.18 11.35 -1.36
CA ILE A 49 0.08 10.84 -1.91
C ILE A 49 1.23 11.81 -1.57
N GLU A 50 1.02 13.11 -1.69
CA GLU A 50 2.03 14.11 -1.34
C GLU A 50 2.38 14.07 0.16
N GLU A 51 1.37 14.03 1.03
CA GLU A 51 1.54 13.87 2.47
C GLU A 51 2.32 12.59 2.83
N ALA A 52 1.94 11.46 2.22
CA ALA A 52 2.61 10.17 2.42
C ALA A 52 4.06 10.19 1.93
N ASN A 53 4.33 10.78 0.76
CA ASN A 53 5.68 10.92 0.21
C ASN A 53 6.57 11.75 1.13
N ALA A 54 6.06 12.86 1.67
CA ALA A 54 6.81 13.68 2.62
C ALA A 54 7.13 12.92 3.91
N ALA A 55 6.19 12.11 4.43
CA ALA A 55 6.42 11.28 5.61
C ALA A 55 7.44 10.17 5.34
N LEU A 56 7.34 9.46 4.21
CA LEU A 56 8.26 8.39 3.82
C LEU A 56 9.68 8.93 3.60
N ALA A 57 9.82 10.11 2.98
CA ALA A 57 11.12 10.76 2.81
C ALA A 57 11.81 11.04 4.15
N LYS A 58 11.07 11.53 5.16
CA LYS A 58 11.59 11.75 6.52
C LYS A 58 12.01 10.45 7.19
N ILE A 59 11.22 9.38 7.07
CA ILE A 59 11.54 8.06 7.64
C ILE A 59 12.80 7.49 6.98
N ALA A 60 12.88 7.54 5.66
CA ALA A 60 14.05 7.08 4.91
C ALA A 60 15.32 7.86 5.27
N ALA A 61 15.22 9.20 5.38
CA ALA A 61 16.35 10.06 5.78
C ALA A 61 16.86 9.76 7.19
N SER A 62 16.00 9.25 8.09
CA SER A 62 16.40 8.82 9.44
C SER A 62 17.11 7.45 9.48
N GLY A 63 17.32 6.80 8.33
CA GLY A 63 17.96 5.48 8.24
C GLY A 63 17.07 4.30 8.65
N ARG A 64 15.77 4.55 8.90
CA ARG A 64 14.81 3.50 9.27
C ARG A 64 14.39 2.70 8.04
N LYS A 65 14.06 1.44 8.25
CA LYS A 65 13.56 0.54 7.21
C LYS A 65 12.06 0.65 7.05
N ILE A 66 11.59 0.64 5.80
CA ILE A 66 10.16 0.63 5.44
C ILE A 66 9.82 -0.76 4.94
N LEU A 67 8.82 -1.39 5.55
CA LEU A 67 8.34 -2.72 5.17
C LEU A 67 7.22 -2.60 4.14
N PHE A 68 7.42 -3.18 2.96
CA PHE A 68 6.40 -3.24 1.92
C PHE A 68 5.59 -4.54 2.02
N VAL A 69 4.27 -4.48 1.88
CA VAL A 69 3.39 -5.66 2.06
C VAL A 69 2.36 -5.74 0.95
N ALA A 70 2.29 -6.87 0.26
CA ALA A 70 1.28 -7.12 -0.76
C ALA A 70 1.02 -8.62 -0.96
N THR A 71 -0.12 -9.12 -0.52
CA THR A 71 -0.46 -10.55 -0.64
C THR A 71 -1.26 -10.89 -1.89
N LYS A 72 -1.81 -9.89 -2.58
CA LYS A 72 -2.64 -10.06 -3.78
C LYS A 72 -1.78 -10.40 -4.99
N LYS A 73 -2.20 -11.39 -5.79
CA LYS A 73 -1.47 -11.86 -6.99
C LYS A 73 -1.07 -10.73 -7.94
N GLN A 74 -1.93 -9.73 -8.13
CA GLN A 74 -1.67 -8.58 -9.02
C GLN A 74 -0.56 -7.64 -8.50
N ALA A 75 -0.27 -7.67 -7.20
CA ALA A 75 0.66 -6.74 -6.56
C ALA A 75 1.96 -7.41 -6.11
N LYS A 76 2.03 -8.75 -6.06
CA LYS A 76 3.19 -9.49 -5.55
C LYS A 76 4.47 -9.13 -6.30
N ASP A 77 4.46 -9.31 -7.62
CA ASP A 77 5.67 -9.14 -8.44
C ASP A 77 6.10 -7.67 -8.47
N ILE A 78 5.13 -6.76 -8.58
CA ILE A 78 5.37 -5.30 -8.56
C ILE A 78 6.05 -4.88 -7.26
N VAL A 79 5.53 -5.31 -6.10
CA VAL A 79 6.10 -4.94 -4.81
C VAL A 79 7.47 -5.60 -4.59
N ALA A 80 7.63 -6.87 -4.96
CA ALA A 80 8.92 -7.55 -4.86
C ALA A 80 9.99 -6.84 -5.68
N GLU A 81 9.70 -6.52 -6.94
CA GLU A 81 10.63 -5.84 -7.86
C GLU A 81 11.03 -4.46 -7.32
N LYS A 82 10.04 -3.60 -6.99
CA LYS A 82 10.31 -2.22 -6.57
C LYS A 82 10.99 -2.15 -5.21
N ALA A 83 10.61 -2.99 -4.25
CA ALA A 83 11.24 -3.00 -2.92
C ALA A 83 12.67 -3.57 -2.98
N SER A 84 12.92 -4.59 -3.80
CA SER A 84 14.26 -5.15 -4.02
C SER A 84 15.20 -4.13 -4.64
N ALA A 85 14.74 -3.38 -5.64
CA ALA A 85 15.53 -2.34 -6.31
C ALA A 85 16.06 -1.26 -5.35
N ILE A 86 15.35 -0.98 -4.25
CA ILE A 86 15.74 0.00 -3.24
C ILE A 86 16.28 -0.63 -1.94
N ASN A 87 16.52 -1.95 -1.94
CA ASN A 87 17.02 -2.71 -0.78
C ASN A 87 16.20 -2.50 0.51
N MET A 88 14.87 -2.50 0.36
CA MET A 88 13.90 -2.43 1.47
C MET A 88 13.24 -3.78 1.71
N PRO A 89 12.92 -4.13 2.97
CA PRO A 89 12.25 -5.39 3.27
C PRO A 89 10.82 -5.41 2.69
N TYR A 90 10.39 -6.57 2.20
CA TYR A 90 9.05 -6.76 1.66
C TYR A 90 8.47 -8.14 1.99
N ILE A 91 7.14 -8.25 1.97
CA ILE A 91 6.39 -9.49 2.12
C ILE A 91 5.31 -9.56 1.07
N THR A 92 5.46 -10.51 0.15
CA THR A 92 4.52 -10.75 -0.93
C THR A 92 3.72 -12.03 -0.78
N GLU A 93 4.17 -12.91 0.11
CA GLU A 93 3.50 -14.14 0.45
C GLU A 93 2.58 -13.95 1.67
N ARG A 94 2.19 -15.06 2.29
CA ARG A 94 1.35 -15.04 3.49
C ARG A 94 2.00 -14.21 4.59
N TRP A 95 1.25 -13.26 5.14
CA TRP A 95 1.60 -12.54 6.37
C TRP A 95 1.28 -13.41 7.59
N PRO A 96 2.28 -13.93 8.32
CA PRO A 96 2.02 -14.71 9.53
C PRO A 96 1.55 -13.80 10.66
N GLY A 97 0.58 -14.27 11.45
CA GLY A 97 0.19 -13.59 12.68
C GLY A 97 1.38 -13.45 13.61
N GLY A 98 1.53 -12.28 14.24
CA GLY A 98 2.64 -12.02 15.15
C GLY A 98 3.96 -11.58 14.51
N MET A 99 3.99 -11.31 13.19
CA MET A 99 5.23 -10.91 12.50
C MET A 99 5.90 -9.67 13.10
N LEU A 100 5.10 -8.67 13.51
CA LEU A 100 5.59 -7.46 14.18
C LEU A 100 5.49 -7.55 15.71
N THR A 101 4.41 -8.13 16.23
CA THR A 101 4.12 -8.13 17.67
C THR A 101 4.83 -9.24 18.45
N ASN A 102 5.15 -10.37 17.81
CA ASN A 102 5.92 -11.49 18.36
C ASN A 102 7.21 -11.72 17.55
N PHE A 103 7.96 -10.64 17.34
CA PHE A 103 9.14 -10.64 16.48
C PHE A 103 10.23 -11.62 16.94
N VAL A 104 10.39 -11.83 18.25
CA VAL A 104 11.40 -12.74 18.83
C VAL A 104 11.19 -14.17 18.33
N THR A 105 9.94 -14.65 18.33
CA THR A 105 9.62 -16.00 17.89
C THR A 105 9.76 -16.14 16.38
N ILE A 106 9.28 -15.15 15.63
CA ILE A 106 9.35 -15.14 14.16
C ILE A 106 10.80 -15.10 13.69
N ARG A 107 11.65 -14.29 14.32
CA ARG A 107 13.08 -14.23 14.01
C ARG A 107 13.78 -15.57 14.21
N LYS A 108 13.41 -16.33 15.25
CA LYS A 108 13.93 -17.69 15.48
C LYS A 108 13.51 -18.64 14.36
N ALA A 109 12.26 -18.58 13.93
CA ALA A 109 11.75 -19.41 12.83
C ALA A 109 12.46 -19.11 11.51
N VAL A 110 12.63 -17.82 11.16
CA VAL A 110 13.36 -17.41 9.96
C VAL A 110 14.82 -17.86 10.01
N LYS A 111 15.49 -17.73 11.17
CA LYS A 111 16.88 -18.19 11.34
C LYS A 111 17.04 -19.69 11.09
N LYS A 112 16.07 -20.50 11.52
CA LYS A 112 16.06 -21.96 11.29
C LYS A 112 15.85 -22.34 9.82
N MET A 113 15.21 -21.50 9.02
CA MET A 113 15.00 -21.76 7.59
C MET A 113 16.21 -21.37 6.72
N ALA A 114 17.06 -20.47 7.21
CA ALA A 114 18.25 -20.00 6.49
C ALA A 114 19.49 -20.88 6.76
N SER A 115 19.37 -21.86 7.66
CA SER A 115 20.35 -22.92 7.95
C SER A 115 19.95 -24.21 7.26
#